data_AF-A0AAN6N2Y5-F1
#
_entry.id   AF-A0AAN6N2Y5-F1
#
_cell.length_a   1.000
_cell.length_b   1.000
_cell.length_c   1.000
_cell.angle_alpha   90.00
_cell.angle_beta   90.00
_cell.angle_gamma   90.00
#
_symmetry.space_group_name_H-M   'P 1'
#
loop_
_entity.id
_entity.type
_entity.pdbx_description
1 polymer ?
#
loop_
_entity_poly.entity_id
_entity_poly.type
_entity_poly.pdbx_seq_one_letter_code
_entity_poly.pdbx_strand_id
1 'polypeptide(L)'
;VALSHCWCKHRLLTTRKENISEHCKEIQFASLPETFQDAVTVTRTLGVQYLWIDSLCIIQDDPDDWRRGSVQMGSIYRDAAITIAASGAKDGTEGCFMPRPTPSAPISH
;
A
#
# COMPACT_ATOMS: atom_id res chain seq x y z
N VAL A 1 -3.33 4.98 8.75
CA VAL A 1 -2.16 5.09 7.84
C VAL A 1 -2.67 4.92 6.41
N ALA A 2 -2.12 5.64 5.44
CA ALA A 2 -2.40 5.44 4.02
C ALA A 2 -1.14 4.97 3.28
N LEU A 3 -1.29 4.11 2.27
CA LEU A 3 -0.21 3.68 1.39
C LEU A 3 -0.36 4.32 0.01
N SER A 4 0.68 5.02 -0.44
CA SER A 4 0.84 5.48 -1.82
C SER A 4 1.83 4.56 -2.53
N HIS A 5 1.37 3.81 -3.53
CA HIS A 5 2.16 2.82 -4.25
C HIS A 5 1.96 2.88 -5.78
N CYS A 6 2.90 2.31 -6.54
CA CYS A 6 2.77 2.18 -7.99
C CYS A 6 1.81 1.04 -8.38
N TRP A 7 0.82 1.37 -9.20
CA TRP A 7 -0.11 0.39 -9.76
C TRP A 7 0.53 -0.33 -10.97
N CYS A 8 1.51 -1.20 -10.73
CA CYS A 8 2.13 -1.99 -11.81
C CYS A 8 1.28 -3.21 -12.24
N LYS A 9 1.38 -3.57 -13.53
CA LYS A 9 0.46 -4.49 -14.22
C LYS A 9 0.58 -5.96 -13.81
N HIS A 10 1.69 -6.37 -13.20
CA HIS A 10 1.85 -7.73 -12.72
C HIS A 10 1.54 -7.83 -11.21
N ARG A 11 0.43 -8.50 -10.88
CA ARG A 11 0.16 -9.10 -9.57
C ARG A 11 -0.25 -8.16 -8.41
N LEU A 12 -0.90 -7.03 -8.69
CA LEU A 12 -1.58 -6.27 -7.63
C LEU A 12 -2.76 -7.06 -7.07
N LEU A 13 -2.73 -7.31 -5.76
CA LEU A 13 -3.90 -7.80 -5.04
C LEU A 13 -4.96 -6.69 -5.05
N THR A 14 -6.10 -6.99 -5.65
CA THR A 14 -7.19 -6.02 -5.83
C THR A 14 -8.50 -6.60 -5.31
N THR A 15 -9.31 -5.75 -4.69
CA THR A 15 -10.66 -6.10 -4.28
C THR A 15 -11.62 -5.93 -5.46
N ARG A 16 -12.43 -6.96 -5.69
CA ARG A 16 -13.45 -7.07 -6.73
C ARG A 16 -14.75 -7.57 -6.12
N LYS A 17 -15.87 -7.43 -6.82
CA LYS A 17 -17.19 -7.91 -6.34
C LYS A 17 -17.20 -9.38 -5.96
N GLU A 18 -16.40 -10.20 -6.66
CA GLU A 18 -16.30 -11.64 -6.40
C GLU A 18 -15.52 -11.98 -5.13
N ASN A 19 -14.51 -11.20 -4.75
CA ASN A 19 -13.58 -11.53 -3.65
C ASN A 19 -13.73 -10.63 -2.40
N ILE A 20 -14.55 -9.57 -2.47
CA ILE A 20 -14.80 -8.66 -1.34
C ILE A 20 -15.24 -9.40 -0.07
N SER A 21 -16.11 -10.40 -0.21
CA SER A 21 -16.61 -11.19 0.93
C SER A 21 -15.48 -11.96 1.62
N GLU A 22 -14.49 -12.45 0.86
CA GLU A 22 -13.32 -13.15 1.40
C GLU A 22 -12.34 -12.14 2.02
N HIS A 23 -12.06 -11.03 1.33
CA HIS A 23 -11.20 -9.96 1.83
C HIS A 23 -11.72 -9.34 3.14
N CYS A 24 -13.05 -9.22 3.31
CA CYS A 24 -13.66 -8.74 4.55
C CYS A 24 -13.53 -9.73 5.72
N LYS A 25 -13.34 -11.02 5.45
CA LYS A 25 -13.08 -12.01 6.50
C LYS A 25 -11.62 -11.96 6.92
N GLU A 26 -10.73 -12.14 5.95
CA GLU A 26 -9.29 -12.13 6.17
C GLU A 26 -8.54 -12.04 4.84
N ILE A 27 -7.45 -11.28 4.84
CA ILE A 27 -6.42 -11.38 3.80
C ILE A 27 -5.17 -11.95 4.47
N GLN A 28 -4.73 -13.13 4.02
CA GLN A 28 -3.56 -13.79 4.59
C GLN A 28 -2.32 -12.90 4.41
N PHE A 29 -1.58 -12.66 5.50
CA PHE A 29 -0.41 -11.78 5.43
C PHE A 29 0.62 -12.27 4.40
N ALA A 30 0.84 -13.58 4.32
CA ALA A 30 1.77 -14.19 3.37
C ALA A 30 1.31 -14.10 1.90
N SER A 31 0.03 -13.85 1.63
CA SER A 31 -0.47 -13.65 0.26
C SER A 31 -0.35 -12.20 -0.22
N LEU A 32 -0.06 -11.26 0.69
CA LEU A 32 0.13 -9.87 0.35
C LEU A 32 1.41 -9.68 -0.48
N PRO A 33 1.41 -8.76 -1.46
CA PRO A 33 2.65 -8.28 -2.07
C PRO A 33 3.61 -7.70 -1.02
N GLU A 34 4.91 -7.73 -1.28
CA GLU A 34 5.94 -7.32 -0.31
C GLU A 34 5.71 -5.88 0.19
N THR A 35 5.39 -4.96 -0.73
CA THR A 35 5.05 -3.58 -0.39
C THR A 35 3.90 -3.48 0.63
N PHE A 36 2.91 -4.37 0.54
CA PHE A 36 1.73 -4.35 1.42
C PHE A 36 2.07 -4.99 2.77
N GLN A 37 2.90 -6.05 2.77
CA GLN A 37 3.44 -6.64 3.99
C GLN A 37 4.23 -5.61 4.81
N ASP A 38 5.08 -4.83 4.14
CA ASP A 38 5.83 -3.75 4.77
C ASP A 38 4.90 -2.67 5.33
N ALA A 39 3.91 -2.24 4.54
CA ALA A 39 2.94 -1.25 5.00
C ALA A 39 2.15 -1.71 6.24
N VAL A 40 1.74 -2.98 6.27
CA VAL A 40 1.08 -3.59 7.45
C VAL A 40 2.04 -3.63 8.64
N THR A 41 3.28 -4.04 8.42
CA THR A 41 4.31 -4.12 9.48
C THR A 41 4.60 -2.76 10.09
N VAL A 42 4.80 -1.73 9.25
CA VAL A 42 5.02 -0.34 9.68
C VAL A 42 3.80 0.16 10.44
N THR A 43 2.59 -0.05 9.92
CA THR A 43 1.34 0.39 10.55
C THR A 43 1.17 -0.21 11.95
N ARG A 44 1.40 -1.52 12.09
CA ARG A 44 1.36 -2.23 13.39
C ARG A 44 2.44 -1.76 14.35
N THR A 45 3.66 -1.55 13.87
CA THR A 45 4.79 -1.07 14.69
C THR A 45 4.52 0.33 15.25
N LEU A 46 3.80 1.16 14.50
CA LEU A 46 3.37 2.50 14.94
C LEU A 46 2.18 2.47 15.90
N GLY A 47 1.64 1.29 16.24
CA GLY A 47 0.48 1.15 17.11
C GLY A 47 -0.85 1.59 16.47
N VAL A 48 -0.89 1.74 15.14
CA VAL A 48 -2.10 2.13 14.42
C VAL A 48 -2.82 0.88 13.92
N GLN A 49 -4.15 0.84 14.06
CA GLN A 49 -4.95 -0.33 13.67
C GLN A 49 -5.31 -0.34 12.18
N TYR A 50 -5.49 0.84 11.58
CA TYR A 50 -6.03 0.98 10.23
C TYR A 50 -4.99 1.39 9.20
N LEU A 51 -4.92 0.61 8.13
CA LEU A 51 -4.16 0.89 6.92
C LEU A 51 -5.12 0.97 5.74
N TRP A 52 -5.05 2.05 4.98
CA TRP A 52 -5.78 2.21 3.74
C TRP A 52 -4.85 1.98 2.54
N ILE A 53 -5.26 1.10 1.63
CA ILE A 53 -4.61 0.83 0.35
C ILE A 53 -5.72 0.88 -0.71
N ASP A 54 -5.60 1.77 -1.69
CA ASP A 54 -6.63 2.02 -2.71
C ASP A 54 -7.10 0.75 -3.42
N SER A 55 -6.18 -0.13 -3.80
CA SER A 55 -6.44 -1.40 -4.48
C SER A 55 -7.24 -2.41 -3.65
N LEU A 56 -7.18 -2.32 -2.31
CA LEU A 56 -7.91 -3.20 -1.38
C LEU A 56 -9.19 -2.57 -0.82
N CYS A 57 -9.17 -1.26 -0.58
CA CYS A 57 -10.26 -0.54 0.08
C CYS A 57 -11.32 -0.02 -0.90
N ILE A 58 -11.09 -0.10 -2.21
CA ILE A 58 -12.04 0.25 -3.27
C ILE A 58 -12.31 -0.99 -4.12
N ILE A 59 -13.59 -1.25 -4.43
CA ILE A 59 -13.99 -2.34 -5.33
C ILE A 59 -13.69 -1.93 -6.78
N GLN A 60 -12.67 -2.55 -7.38
CA GLN A 60 -12.06 -2.09 -8.63
C GLN A 60 -12.92 -2.32 -9.87
N ASP A 61 -13.86 -3.26 -9.81
CA ASP A 61 -14.83 -3.58 -10.87
C ASP A 61 -16.23 -3.01 -10.59
N ASP A 62 -16.35 -2.10 -9.63
CA ASP A 62 -17.58 -1.34 -9.36
C ASP A 62 -17.37 0.15 -9.69
N PRO A 63 -17.95 0.66 -10.79
CA PRO A 63 -17.81 2.06 -11.16
C PRO A 63 -18.35 3.06 -10.12
N ASP A 64 -19.39 2.68 -9.37
CA ASP A 64 -19.98 3.55 -8.37
C ASP A 64 -19.11 3.59 -7.11
N ASP A 65 -18.57 2.44 -6.71
CA ASP A 65 -17.62 2.37 -5.59
C ASP A 65 -16.31 3.08 -5.91
N TRP A 66 -15.78 2.85 -7.11
CA TRP A 66 -14.59 3.53 -7.61
C TRP A 66 -14.79 5.05 -7.62
N ARG A 67 -15.95 5.55 -8.06
CA ARG A 67 -16.27 6.98 -8.03
C ARG A 67 -16.30 7.53 -6.61
N ARG A 68 -16.92 6.81 -5.66
CA ARG A 68 -16.96 7.23 -4.26
C ARG A 68 -15.55 7.27 -3.65
N GLY A 69 -14.78 6.21 -3.84
CA GLY A 69 -13.42 6.09 -3.29
C GLY A 69 -12.44 7.09 -3.89
N SER A 70 -12.48 7.31 -5.20
CA SER A 70 -11.60 8.27 -5.88
C SER A 70 -11.83 9.71 -5.43
N VAL A 71 -13.09 10.12 -5.21
CA VAL A 71 -13.41 11.45 -4.67
C VAL A 71 -12.90 11.62 -3.24
N GLN A 72 -12.93 10.56 -2.43
CA GLN A 72 -12.48 10.58 -1.03
C GLN A 72 -10.96 10.47 -0.86
N MET A 73 -10.23 10.12 -1.91
CA MET A 73 -8.78 9.88 -1.85
C MET A 73 -8.03 11.09 -1.28
N GLY A 74 -8.41 12.30 -1.68
CA GLY A 74 -7.81 13.53 -1.16
C GLY A 74 -8.03 13.76 0.34
N SER A 75 -9.21 13.44 0.87
CA SER A 75 -9.48 13.50 2.32
C SER A 75 -8.77 12.37 3.06
N ILE A 76 -8.72 11.15 2.51
CA ILE A 76 -8.06 10.01 3.15
C ILE A 76 -6.57 10.28 3.35
N TYR A 77 -5.87 10.79 2.32
CA TYR A 77 -4.46 11.15 2.46
C TYR A 77 -4.24 12.33 3.42
N ARG A 78 -5.17 13.31 3.44
CA ARG A 78 -5.10 14.46 4.34
C ARG A 78 -5.28 14.07 5.80
N ASP A 79 -6.23 13.19 6.07
CA ASP A 79 -6.65 12.81 7.42
C ASP A 79 -5.88 11.59 7.95
N ALA A 80 -5.07 10.95 7.10
CA ALA A 80 -4.17 9.88 7.53
C ALA A 80 -3.11 10.41 8.49
N ALA A 81 -2.98 9.77 9.66
CA ALA A 81 -1.93 10.08 10.63
C ALA A 81 -0.53 10.07 10.00
N ILE A 82 -0.27 9.09 9.12
CA ILE A 82 0.96 8.92 8.36
C ILE A 82 0.60 8.37 6.97
N THR A 83 1.32 8.83 5.95
CA THR A 83 1.31 8.26 4.60
C THR A 83 2.65 7.58 4.31
N ILE A 84 2.60 6.28 4.00
CA ILE A 84 3.76 5.50 3.54
C ILE A 84 3.83 5.68 2.02
N ALA A 85 4.93 6.25 1.53
CA ALA A 85 5.18 6.37 0.10
C ALA A 85 6.16 5.29 -0.34
N ALA A 86 5.68 4.28 -1.06
CA ALA A 86 6.50 3.21 -1.63
C ALA A 86 7.12 3.65 -2.97
N SER A 87 7.69 4.86 -3.01
CA SER A 87 8.20 5.50 -4.25
C SER A 87 9.49 4.88 -4.78
N GLY A 88 10.19 4.07 -3.97
CA GLY A 88 11.42 3.36 -4.36
C GLY A 88 11.15 2.03 -5.08
N ALA A 89 9.94 1.49 -4.96
CA ALA A 89 9.54 0.25 -5.59
C ALA A 89 9.09 0.51 -7.04
N LYS A 90 9.74 -0.15 -8.00
CA LYS A 90 9.37 -0.11 -9.43
C LYS A 90 8.00 -0.73 -9.67
N ASP A 91 7.58 -1.66 -8.82
CA ASP A 91 6.26 -2.29 -8.81
C ASP A 91 5.88 -2.79 -7.40
N GLY A 92 4.70 -3.42 -7.25
CA GLY A 92 4.27 -4.00 -5.96
C GLY A 92 5.03 -5.25 -5.52
N THR A 93 6.02 -5.72 -6.29
CA THR A 93 6.87 -6.87 -5.95
C THR A 93 8.18 -6.46 -5.28
N GLU A 94 8.54 -5.18 -5.32
CA GLU A 94 9.65 -4.62 -4.53
C GLU A 94 9.08 -4.03 -3.22
N GLY A 95 9.62 -4.46 -2.08
CA GLY A 95 9.25 -3.91 -0.77
C GLY A 95 9.44 -2.40 -0.63
N CYS A 96 8.90 -1.81 0.44
CA CYS A 96 9.11 -0.41 0.81
C CYS A 96 10.56 -0.14 1.27
N PHE A 97 11.30 -1.19 1.62
CA PHE A 97 12.65 -1.08 2.17
C PHE A 97 13.73 -1.22 1.08
N MET A 98 14.25 -0.07 0.64
CA MET A 98 15.40 -0.06 -0.26
C MET A 98 16.72 -0.18 0.51
N PRO A 99 17.72 -0.91 -0.01
CA PRO A 99 19.06 -0.93 0.56
C PRO A 99 19.61 0.49 0.64
N ARG A 100 20.13 0.88 1.81
CA ARG A 100 20.84 2.16 1.96
C ARG A 100 22.09 2.11 1.08
N PRO A 101 22.34 3.11 0.20
CA PRO A 101 23.61 3.21 -0.50
C PRO A 101 24.74 3.23 0.52
N THR A 102 25.77 2.39 0.34
CA THR A 102 26.97 2.47 1.16
C THR A 102 27.52 3.90 1.04
N PRO A 103 27.83 4.58 2.16
CA PRO A 103 28.44 5.90 2.07
C PRO A 103 29.73 5.77 1.26
N SER A 104 29.83 6.54 0.18
CA SER A 104 31.05 6.62 -0.61
C SER A 104 32.20 7.00 0.33
N ALA A 105 33.33 6.29 0.18
CA ALA A 105 34.52 6.47 1.01
C ALA A 105 34.84 7.96 1.24
N PRO A 106 35.35 8.35 2.43
CA PRO A 106 35.65 9.74 2.73
C PRO A 106 36.59 10.31 1.67
N ILE A 107 36.26 11.51 1.18
CA ILE A 107 37.11 12.27 0.28
C ILE A 107 38.44 12.48 1.02
N SER A 108 39.48 11.79 0.56
CA SER A 108 40.85 12.04 0.99
C SER A 108 41.25 13.44 0.52
N HIS A 109 41.44 14.35 1.47
CA HIS A 109 42.08 15.65 1.26
C HIS A 109 43.55 15.51 0.89
#